data_AF-A0A2M8FFG2-F1
#
_entry.id   AF-A0A2M8FFG2-F1
#
_cell.length_a   1.000
_cell.length_b   1.000
_cell.length_c   1.000
_cell.angle_alpha   90.00
_cell.angle_beta   90.00
_cell.angle_gamma   90.00
#
_symmetry.space_group_name_H-M   'P 1'
#
loop_
_entity.id
_entity.type
_entity.pdbx_description
1 polymer ?
#
loop_
_entity_poly.entity_id
_entity_poly.type
_entity_poly.pdbx_seq_one_letter_code
_entity_poly.pdbx_strand_id
1 'polypeptide(L)'
;MKISVAILGVIILVVGGWLYIDNKSETNDTSTTVGEKNNEGDEINQNTVNARQVVMPGSYVVDTSASTVGWAGKKPLIDGYINSGTLDLSEGVITVTNATAAGSFTIDMNTLKVGLTAKKPGQESVLEGHLKGDSWFNVTEFPTASFNITNVSVRTDSDSTFQY
;
A
#
# COMPACT_ATOMS: atom_id res chain seq x y z
N MET A 1 -5.87 -18.64 -21.35
CA MET A 1 -5.26 -18.79 -20.02
C MET A 1 -5.28 -17.41 -19.36
N LYS A 2 -6.17 -17.18 -18.38
CA LYS A 2 -6.24 -15.89 -17.68
C LYS A 2 -5.16 -15.92 -16.60
N ILE A 3 -4.14 -15.08 -16.72
CA ILE A 3 -3.09 -14.95 -15.70
C ILE A 3 -3.63 -13.97 -14.67
N SER A 4 -4.17 -14.48 -13.57
CA SER A 4 -4.51 -13.66 -12.41
C SER A 4 -3.22 -13.42 -11.62
N VAL A 5 -2.75 -12.18 -11.59
CA VAL A 5 -1.63 -11.75 -10.75
C VAL A 5 -2.23 -11.10 -9.51
N ALA A 6 -2.02 -11.69 -8.33
CA ALA A 6 -2.35 -11.06 -7.06
C ALA A 6 -1.36 -9.90 -6.83
N ILE A 7 -1.78 -8.67 -7.17
CA ILE A 7 -1.03 -7.47 -6.82
C ILE A 7 -1.43 -7.13 -5.38
N LEU A 8 -0.60 -7.52 -4.42
CA LEU A 8 -0.69 -7.05 -3.03
C LEU A 8 -0.26 -5.58 -2.97
N GLY A 9 -1.11 -4.68 -3.46
CA GLY A 9 -0.95 -3.24 -3.35
C GLY A 9 -1.76 -2.73 -2.17
N VAL A 10 -1.12 -2.53 -1.01
CA VAL A 10 -1.76 -1.81 0.10
C VAL A 10 -1.70 -0.31 -0.24
N ILE A 11 -2.81 0.23 -0.75
CA ILE A 11 -2.97 1.68 -0.90
C ILE A 11 -3.34 2.22 0.50
N ILE A 12 -2.39 2.91 1.15
CA ILE A 12 -2.61 3.60 2.42
C ILE A 12 -2.90 5.07 2.12
N LEU A 13 -4.17 5.49 2.23
CA LEU A 13 -4.54 6.90 2.18
C LEU A 13 -4.22 7.54 3.53
N VAL A 14 -3.04 8.14 3.66
CA VAL A 14 -2.66 8.97 4.81
C VAL A 14 -3.19 10.39 4.58
N VAL A 15 -4.30 10.73 5.24
CA VAL A 15 -4.77 12.12 5.27
C VAL A 15 -4.00 12.84 6.38
N GLY A 16 -2.88 13.48 6.03
CA GLY A 16 -2.00 14.18 6.98
C GLY A 16 -1.34 15.43 6.38
N GLY A 17 -1.46 16.56 7.08
CA GLY A 17 -0.78 17.81 6.76
C GLY A 17 0.74 17.73 6.92
N TRP A 18 1.43 18.47 6.05
CA TRP A 18 2.88 18.53 5.86
C TRP A 18 3.66 19.01 7.08
N LEU A 19 4.82 18.38 7.39
CA LEU A 19 6.03 19.00 7.97
C LEU A 19 7.27 18.11 7.69
N TYR A 20 8.40 18.73 7.32
CA TYR A 20 9.69 18.12 6.90
C TYR A 20 10.71 18.17 8.04
N ILE A 21 11.45 17.09 8.31
CA ILE A 21 12.64 17.10 9.19
C ILE A 21 13.74 16.26 8.51
N ASP A 22 14.87 16.92 8.25
CA ASP A 22 16.06 16.35 7.62
C ASP A 22 17.00 15.81 8.71
N ASN A 23 17.45 14.56 8.60
CA ASN A 23 18.54 14.06 9.46
C ASN A 23 19.52 13.21 8.65
N LYS A 24 20.71 13.77 8.45
CA LYS A 24 21.83 13.21 7.71
C LYS A 24 22.47 12.06 8.50
N SER A 25 22.79 10.94 7.84
CA SER A 25 23.77 9.99 8.39
C SER A 25 24.66 9.41 7.28
N GLU A 26 25.93 9.27 7.65
CA GLU A 26 27.10 8.99 6.81
C GLU A 26 27.19 7.52 6.42
N THR A 27 27.58 7.24 5.17
CA THR A 27 27.84 5.89 4.65
C THR A 27 29.32 5.55 4.80
N ASN A 28 29.64 4.49 5.57
CA ASN A 28 30.94 3.82 5.46
C ASN A 28 30.85 2.71 4.41
N ASP A 29 31.60 2.92 3.34
CA ASP A 29 31.85 2.02 2.22
C ASP A 29 32.80 0.89 2.64
N THR A 30 32.50 -0.36 2.25
CA THR A 30 33.52 -1.40 2.10
C THR A 30 33.09 -2.38 1.01
N SER A 31 33.50 -2.06 -0.21
CA SER A 31 33.78 -3.01 -1.27
C SER A 31 34.91 -3.97 -0.86
N THR A 32 34.74 -5.28 -1.05
CA THR A 32 35.86 -6.20 -1.32
C THR A 32 35.39 -7.38 -2.17
N THR A 33 36.09 -7.54 -3.29
CA THR A 33 36.04 -8.60 -4.29
C THR A 33 36.78 -9.87 -3.86
N VAL A 34 36.51 -10.99 -4.54
CA VAL A 34 37.42 -12.06 -5.03
C VAL A 34 36.84 -13.48 -4.81
N GLY A 35 36.85 -14.29 -5.88
CA GLY A 35 37.11 -15.74 -5.75
C GLY A 35 36.17 -16.68 -6.52
N GLU A 36 36.65 -17.20 -7.64
CA GLU A 36 35.97 -18.10 -8.58
C GLU A 36 36.29 -19.59 -8.28
N LYS A 37 35.34 -20.49 -8.62
CA LYS A 37 35.46 -21.90 -9.11
C LYS A 37 34.91 -23.10 -8.30
N ASN A 38 33.82 -23.65 -8.87
CA ASN A 38 33.58 -25.03 -9.36
C ASN A 38 33.11 -26.19 -8.44
N ASN A 39 31.92 -26.71 -8.81
CA ASN A 39 31.38 -28.10 -8.89
C ASN A 39 31.47 -29.01 -7.65
N GLU A 40 30.51 -29.85 -7.25
CA GLU A 40 29.28 -30.44 -7.80
C GLU A 40 28.55 -31.07 -6.59
N GLY A 41 27.20 -31.15 -6.58
CA GLY A 41 26.47 -31.89 -5.54
C GLY A 41 25.04 -31.41 -5.35
N ASP A 42 24.10 -32.19 -5.86
CA ASP A 42 22.66 -31.95 -5.93
C ASP A 42 22.00 -31.98 -4.54
N GLU A 43 21.71 -30.80 -3.96
CA GLU A 43 20.70 -30.57 -2.93
C GLU A 43 20.32 -29.07 -2.97
N ILE A 44 19.20 -28.72 -3.64
CA ILE A 44 18.72 -27.33 -3.62
C ILE A 44 17.99 -27.03 -2.29
N ASN A 45 18.81 -26.58 -1.35
CA ASN A 45 18.49 -25.85 -0.13
C ASN A 45 17.64 -24.61 -0.42
N GLN A 46 16.64 -24.38 0.44
CA GLN A 46 15.63 -23.32 0.41
C GLN A 46 16.17 -21.88 0.59
N ASN A 47 16.97 -21.39 -0.34
CA ASN A 47 17.31 -19.97 -0.40
C ASN A 47 16.75 -19.33 -1.66
N THR A 48 15.42 -19.17 -1.70
CA THR A 48 14.79 -18.28 -2.68
C THR A 48 15.10 -16.86 -2.25
N VAL A 49 16.25 -16.37 -2.72
CA VAL A 49 16.53 -14.95 -2.84
C VAL A 49 15.27 -14.27 -3.36
N ASN A 50 14.84 -13.20 -2.69
CA ASN A 50 13.74 -12.33 -3.11
C ASN A 50 13.98 -11.87 -4.54
N ALA A 51 13.54 -12.66 -5.52
CA ALA A 51 13.50 -12.28 -6.91
C ALA A 51 12.49 -11.16 -6.99
N ARG A 52 12.98 -9.92 -7.13
CA ARG A 52 12.17 -8.74 -7.42
C ARG A 52 11.25 -9.11 -8.58
N GLN A 53 9.97 -9.30 -8.29
CA GLN A 53 9.00 -9.74 -9.28
C GLN A 53 8.98 -8.70 -10.40
N VAL A 54 9.50 -9.09 -11.57
CA VAL A 54 9.50 -8.23 -12.75
C VAL A 54 8.07 -8.18 -13.25
N VAL A 55 7.40 -7.04 -13.05
CA VAL A 55 6.07 -6.79 -13.61
C VAL A 55 6.24 -6.54 -15.10
N MET A 56 5.70 -7.45 -15.93
CA MET A 56 5.78 -7.31 -17.38
C MET A 56 4.84 -6.20 -17.87
N PRO A 57 5.11 -5.58 -19.03
CA PRO A 57 4.12 -4.73 -19.67
C PRO A 57 2.82 -5.51 -19.93
N GLY A 58 1.68 -4.90 -19.62
CA GLY A 58 0.39 -5.56 -19.71
C GLY A 58 -0.71 -4.85 -18.93
N SER A 59 -1.93 -5.35 -19.06
CA SER A 59 -3.08 -4.90 -18.29
C SER A 59 -3.40 -5.91 -17.20
N TYR A 60 -3.58 -5.40 -15.99
CA TYR A 60 -3.79 -6.15 -14.77
C TYR A 60 -5.10 -5.71 -14.14
N VAL A 61 -6.03 -6.65 -13.99
CA VAL A 61 -7.28 -6.43 -13.27
C VAL A 61 -7.05 -6.80 -11.81
N VAL A 62 -7.51 -5.95 -10.90
CA VAL A 62 -7.41 -6.19 -9.45
C VAL A 62 -8.27 -7.38 -9.06
N ASP A 63 -7.71 -8.28 -8.26
CA ASP A 63 -8.47 -9.30 -7.55
C ASP A 63 -9.07 -8.67 -6.28
N THR A 64 -10.34 -8.28 -6.35
CA THR A 64 -11.04 -7.60 -5.26
C THR A 64 -11.26 -8.50 -4.04
N SER A 65 -11.20 -9.82 -4.20
CA SER A 65 -11.32 -10.77 -3.09
C SER A 65 -10.02 -10.91 -2.29
N ALA A 66 -8.88 -10.64 -2.94
CA ALA A 66 -7.55 -10.72 -2.35
C ALA A 66 -6.94 -9.35 -2.03
N SER A 67 -7.67 -8.26 -2.30
CA SER A 67 -7.17 -6.89 -2.18
C SER A 67 -8.05 -6.06 -1.23
N THR A 68 -7.41 -5.25 -0.41
CA THR A 68 -8.08 -4.37 0.56
C THR A 68 -7.34 -3.03 0.63
N VAL A 69 -8.09 -1.95 0.78
CA VAL A 69 -7.54 -0.61 1.04
C VAL A 69 -7.42 -0.42 2.54
N GLY A 70 -6.21 -0.13 3.02
CA GLY A 70 -5.96 0.21 4.42
C GLY A 70 -5.97 1.73 4.62
N TRP A 71 -6.42 2.19 5.78
CA TRP A 71 -6.32 3.60 6.15
C TRP A 71 -5.85 3.78 7.58
N ALA A 72 -5.17 4.90 7.85
CA ALA A 72 -4.78 5.32 9.18
C ALA A 72 -4.91 6.85 9.32
N GLY A 73 -5.52 7.28 10.42
CA GLY A 73 -5.68 8.69 10.79
C GLY A 73 -5.03 8.96 12.13
N LYS A 74 -4.20 10.02 12.20
CA LYS A 74 -3.49 10.43 13.41
C LYS A 74 -3.79 11.87 13.81
N LYS A 75 -3.69 12.16 15.11
CA LYS A 75 -3.65 13.56 15.60
C LYS A 75 -2.21 13.87 16.00
N PRO A 76 -1.45 14.62 15.17
CA PRO A 76 -0.01 14.78 15.35
C PRO A 76 0.43 15.30 16.72
N LEU A 77 -0.41 16.12 17.37
CA LEU A 77 -0.12 16.72 18.67
C LEU A 77 -0.47 15.80 19.87
N ILE A 78 -1.06 14.63 19.63
CA ILE A 78 -1.44 13.70 20.68
C ILE A 78 -0.69 12.39 20.44
N ASP A 79 0.36 12.19 21.21
CA ASP A 79 1.20 11.00 21.12
C ASP A 79 0.38 9.71 21.23
N GLY A 80 0.61 8.78 20.31
CA GLY A 80 -0.13 7.52 20.19
C GLY A 80 -1.60 7.64 19.77
N TYR A 81 -2.09 8.81 19.34
CA TYR A 81 -3.43 8.95 18.78
C TYR A 81 -3.45 8.47 17.33
N ILE A 82 -3.86 7.22 17.15
CA ILE A 82 -4.06 6.59 15.85
C ILE A 82 -5.40 5.86 15.81
N ASN A 83 -6.12 6.04 14.72
CA ASN A 83 -7.24 5.19 14.32
C ASN A 83 -6.89 4.56 12.97
N SER A 84 -7.29 3.32 12.75
CA SER A 84 -7.08 2.66 11.46
C SER A 84 -8.21 1.70 11.12
N GLY A 85 -8.24 1.29 9.86
CA GLY A 85 -9.26 0.39 9.36
C GLY A 85 -9.10 0.08 7.89
N THR A 86 -10.18 -0.41 7.28
CA THR A 86 -10.16 -0.94 5.92
C THR A 86 -11.37 -0.50 5.10
N LEU A 87 -11.23 -0.62 3.79
CA LEU A 87 -12.26 -0.49 2.76
C LEU A 87 -12.00 -1.56 1.68
N ASP A 88 -13.05 -2.05 1.05
CA ASP A 88 -12.96 -3.00 -0.05
C ASP A 88 -12.97 -2.28 -1.41
N LEU A 89 -12.32 -2.90 -2.39
CA LEU A 89 -12.34 -2.44 -3.77
C LEU A 89 -13.54 -3.07 -4.50
N SER A 90 -14.31 -2.25 -5.21
CA SER A 90 -15.34 -2.74 -6.13
C SER A 90 -14.71 -3.24 -7.43
N GLU A 91 -13.69 -2.54 -7.92
CA GLU A 91 -12.97 -2.86 -9.14
C GLU A 91 -11.64 -2.09 -9.22
N GLY A 92 -10.76 -2.52 -10.11
CA GLY A 92 -9.59 -1.75 -10.48
C GLY A 92 -8.83 -2.35 -11.66
N VAL A 93 -8.13 -1.50 -12.38
CA VAL A 93 -7.27 -1.89 -13.50
C VAL A 93 -5.99 -1.07 -13.48
N ILE A 94 -4.87 -1.74 -13.75
CA ILE A 94 -3.57 -1.11 -13.94
C ILE A 94 -3.03 -1.55 -15.29
N THR A 95 -2.61 -0.60 -16.11
CA THR A 95 -1.87 -0.85 -17.34
C THR A 95 -0.42 -0.43 -17.14
N VAL A 96 0.48 -1.39 -17.26
CA VAL A 96 1.92 -1.22 -17.09
C VAL A 96 2.58 -1.24 -18.46
N THR A 97 3.52 -0.32 -18.66
CA THR A 97 4.42 -0.26 -19.81
C THR A 97 5.86 -0.29 -19.33
N ASN A 98 6.84 -0.31 -20.24
CA ASN A 98 8.26 -0.28 -19.88
C ASN A 98 8.69 0.96 -19.09
N ALA A 99 7.94 2.07 -19.17
CA ALA A 99 8.34 3.36 -18.62
C ALA A 99 7.35 3.97 -17.62
N THR A 100 6.09 3.53 -17.62
CA THR A 100 5.03 4.11 -16.80
C THR A 100 3.92 3.11 -16.49
N ALA A 101 3.12 3.41 -15.47
CA ALA A 101 1.86 2.73 -15.21
C ALA A 101 0.73 3.76 -15.11
N ALA A 102 -0.45 3.37 -15.58
CA ALA A 102 -1.68 4.11 -15.43
C ALA A 102 -2.77 3.16 -14.90
N GLY A 103 -3.80 3.69 -14.26
CA GLY A 103 -4.84 2.84 -13.72
C GLY A 103 -5.87 3.60 -12.92
N SER A 104 -6.96 2.91 -12.62
CA SER A 104 -8.05 3.42 -11.82
C SER A 104 -8.57 2.34 -10.90
N PHE A 105 -9.07 2.76 -9.75
CA PHE A 105 -9.65 1.89 -8.73
C PHE A 105 -10.94 2.53 -8.24
N THR A 106 -11.96 1.70 -8.05
CA THR A 106 -13.23 2.09 -7.43
C THR A 106 -13.31 1.41 -6.07
N ILE A 107 -13.51 2.20 -5.03
CA ILE A 107 -13.60 1.77 -3.64
C ILE A 107 -15.08 1.81 -3.23
N ASP A 108 -15.57 0.74 -2.60
CA ASP A 108 -16.92 0.72 -2.02
C ASP A 108 -16.91 1.34 -0.64
N MET A 109 -17.45 2.55 -0.51
CA MET A 109 -17.44 3.29 0.75
C MET A 109 -18.39 2.70 1.81
N ASN A 110 -19.36 1.86 1.42
CA ASN A 110 -20.24 1.15 2.36
C ASN A 110 -19.46 0.15 3.22
N THR A 111 -18.36 -0.36 2.68
CA THR A 111 -17.49 -1.34 3.34
C THR A 111 -16.52 -0.71 4.33
N LEU A 112 -16.56 0.63 4.54
CA LEU A 112 -15.69 1.29 5.51
C LEU A 112 -15.81 0.61 6.87
N LYS A 113 -14.68 0.11 7.38
CA LYS A 113 -14.55 -0.47 8.71
C LYS A 113 -13.48 0.25 9.51
N VAL A 114 -13.75 0.44 10.79
CA VAL A 114 -12.75 0.88 11.78
C VAL A 114 -12.29 -0.36 12.55
N GLY A 115 -10.99 -0.66 12.48
CA GLY A 115 -10.39 -1.81 13.16
C GLY A 115 -9.65 -1.45 14.45
N LEU A 116 -9.22 -0.20 14.59
CA LEU A 116 -8.47 0.27 15.76
C LEU A 116 -8.83 1.71 16.12
N THR A 117 -9.02 1.96 17.41
CA THR A 117 -9.05 3.31 18.00
C THR A 117 -8.12 3.41 19.22
N ALA A 118 -6.82 3.64 19.00
CA ALA A 118 -5.78 3.40 20.03
C ALA A 118 -5.98 4.18 21.34
N LYS A 119 -6.47 5.43 21.27
CA LYS A 119 -6.74 6.27 22.46
C LYS A 119 -8.17 6.16 22.99
N LYS A 120 -9.04 5.43 22.31
CA LYS A 120 -10.43 5.22 22.71
C LYS A 120 -10.90 3.78 22.44
N PRO A 121 -10.20 2.74 22.95
CA PRO A 121 -10.56 1.35 22.63
C PRO A 121 -12.04 1.06 22.87
N GLY A 122 -12.67 0.34 21.93
CA GLY A 122 -14.11 0.03 21.99
C GLY A 122 -15.02 1.09 21.34
N GLN A 123 -14.45 2.17 20.78
CA GLN A 123 -15.21 3.21 20.08
C GLN A 123 -15.18 3.06 18.55
N GLU A 124 -14.80 1.89 18.05
CA GLU A 124 -14.67 1.61 16.60
C GLU A 124 -16.00 1.82 15.88
N SER A 125 -17.10 1.29 16.40
CA SER A 125 -18.44 1.41 15.79
C SER A 125 -18.95 2.85 15.79
N VAL A 126 -18.64 3.63 16.83
CA VAL A 126 -19.02 5.04 16.92
C VAL A 126 -18.25 5.86 15.89
N LEU A 127 -16.94 5.61 15.74
CA LEU A 127 -16.15 6.28 14.71
C LEU A 127 -16.59 5.85 13.31
N GLU A 128 -16.88 4.57 13.08
CA GLU A 128 -17.37 4.08 11.78
C GLU A 128 -18.67 4.79 11.38
N GLY A 129 -19.63 4.89 12.31
CA GLY A 129 -20.88 5.61 12.07
C GLY A 129 -20.66 7.09 11.77
N HIS A 130 -19.76 7.76 12.50
CA HIS A 130 -19.43 9.17 12.23
C HIS A 130 -18.80 9.37 10.86
N LEU A 131 -17.84 8.53 10.46
CA LEU A 131 -17.19 8.63 9.16
C LEU A 131 -18.16 8.36 8.00
N LYS A 132 -19.10 7.42 8.17
CA LYS A 132 -20.13 7.12 7.17
C LYS A 132 -21.23 8.19 7.06
N GLY A 133 -21.43 8.97 8.12
CA GLY A 133 -22.51 9.95 8.23
C GLY A 133 -22.41 11.14 7.27
N ASP A 134 -23.51 11.88 7.17
CA ASP A 134 -23.74 13.05 6.30
C ASP A 134 -22.68 14.17 6.45
N SER A 135 -22.16 14.34 7.66
CA SER A 135 -21.20 15.39 8.02
C SER A 135 -19.76 15.04 7.67
N TRP A 136 -19.52 13.84 7.12
CA TRP A 136 -18.19 13.37 6.73
C TRP A 136 -18.18 12.82 5.30
N PHE A 137 -18.17 11.49 5.10
CA PHE A 137 -18.16 10.92 3.76
C PHE A 137 -19.55 10.85 3.12
N ASN A 138 -20.62 10.96 3.92
CA ASN A 138 -22.01 10.83 3.47
C ASN A 138 -22.19 9.64 2.51
N VAL A 139 -21.85 8.45 3.00
CA VAL A 139 -21.74 7.23 2.17
C VAL A 139 -23.06 6.85 1.50
N THR A 140 -24.19 7.26 2.09
CA THR A 140 -25.51 7.08 1.49
C THR A 140 -25.65 7.83 0.16
N GLU A 141 -25.10 9.04 0.05
CA GLU A 141 -25.14 9.85 -1.18
C GLU A 141 -23.93 9.58 -2.09
N PHE A 142 -22.77 9.30 -1.49
CA PHE A 142 -21.51 9.02 -2.18
C PHE A 142 -20.99 7.61 -1.84
N PRO A 143 -21.64 6.55 -2.37
CA PRO A 143 -21.31 5.17 -2.00
C PRO A 143 -19.99 4.67 -2.58
N THR A 144 -19.35 5.41 -3.48
CA THR A 144 -18.12 5.02 -4.15
C THR A 144 -17.08 6.13 -4.14
N ALA A 145 -15.81 5.78 -3.98
CA ALA A 145 -14.68 6.68 -4.20
C ALA A 145 -13.80 6.16 -5.35
N SER A 146 -13.25 7.08 -6.15
CA SER A 146 -12.38 6.73 -7.28
C SER A 146 -10.95 7.22 -7.04
N PHE A 147 -9.97 6.35 -7.23
CA PHE A 147 -8.55 6.72 -7.28
C PHE A 147 -8.03 6.53 -8.71
N ASN A 148 -7.43 7.58 -9.29
CA ASN A 148 -6.85 7.55 -10.63
C ASN A 148 -5.36 7.84 -10.54
N ILE A 149 -4.55 6.95 -11.12
CA ILE A 149 -3.11 7.15 -11.24
C ILE A 149 -2.87 8.16 -12.37
N THR A 150 -2.46 9.37 -12.01
CA THR A 150 -2.20 10.46 -12.97
C THR A 150 -0.72 10.57 -13.36
N ASN A 151 0.19 10.12 -12.50
CA ASN A 151 1.62 10.09 -12.77
C ASN A 151 2.31 8.99 -11.93
N VAL A 152 3.35 8.38 -12.50
CA VAL A 152 4.22 7.42 -11.82
C VAL A 152 5.66 7.84 -12.08
N SER A 153 6.43 8.01 -11.01
CA SER A 153 7.86 8.26 -11.08
C SER A 153 8.62 7.15 -10.38
N VAL A 154 9.79 6.80 -10.94
CA VAL A 154 10.70 5.86 -10.28
C VAL A 154 11.29 6.56 -9.06
N ARG A 155 11.11 5.97 -7.88
CA ARG A 155 11.86 6.35 -6.68
C ARG A 155 13.28 5.78 -6.77
N THR A 156 14.29 6.62 -6.57
CA THR A 156 15.70 6.22 -6.56
C THR A 156 16.17 5.69 -5.22
N ASP A 157 15.41 5.90 -4.14
CA ASP A 157 15.52 5.26 -2.85
C ASP A 157 14.68 3.97 -2.83
N SER A 158 15.34 2.83 -3.04
CA SER A 158 14.70 1.52 -3.20
C SER A 158 14.27 0.84 -1.89
N ASP A 159 14.40 1.49 -0.74
CA ASP A 159 13.87 0.93 0.50
C ASP A 159 12.38 1.19 0.57
N SER A 160 11.55 0.17 0.29
CA SER A 160 10.10 0.19 0.49
C SER A 160 9.77 0.44 1.97
N THR A 161 9.94 1.69 2.39
CA THR A 161 9.64 2.17 3.73
C THR A 161 8.17 2.53 3.77
N PHE A 162 7.33 1.51 3.97
CA PHE A 162 6.04 1.71 4.62
C PHE A 162 6.32 1.94 6.12
N GLN A 163 6.96 3.07 6.43
CA GLN A 163 7.19 3.48 7.82
C GLN A 163 5.96 4.24 8.32
N TYR A 164 5.43 3.77 9.45
CA TYR A 164 4.42 4.47 10.24
C TYR A 164 5.08 5.55 11.11
#